data_AF-A0A8C8XHC5-F1
#
_entry.id   AF-A0A8C8XHC5-F1
#
_cell.length_a   1.000
_cell.length_b   1.000
_cell.length_c   1.000
_cell.angle_alpha   90.00
_cell.angle_beta   90.00
_cell.angle_gamma   90.00
#
_symmetry.space_group_name_H-M   'P 1'
#
loop_
_entity.id
_entity.type
_entity.pdbx_description
1 polymer ?
#
loop_
_entity_poly.entity_id
_entity_poly.type
_entity_poly.pdbx_seq_one_letter_code
_entity_poly.pdbx_strand_id
1 'polypeptide(L)'
;PPKRIAKRRSPPEDALPKSKKVKDPRNQAVRAGASRRVPGAHGPSPPDQKTRPVSHRSHSTEPGMVLTLGQGDVGQLGLGENVMERKKPALVPIPEDIVQAEAGGMHTVCLSKSGQVYSFGCNDEGALGRDTSVEGSEMVPGKVELQEKVVQVSAGDSHTAALTEDGRVFLWGSFRDNNGVIGLLEPMKKSMVPVQVQLTMPVVKVASGNDHLVMLTADGDLYTLGCGEQGQLGRVPELFANRGGRQGLERLLVPKCVMLKSRGSRGHVRFQDAFCGAYFTFAISCEGHVYGFGLSNYHQLGTPGTESCFVPQNLTSFKNSTKSWVGFSGGQHHTVCMDSEGKAYSLGRAEYGRLGLGEGAEEKSIPTLISRLPAVSSVACGASVGYAVTKDGRVFAWGMGTNYQLGTGQEEDAWSPVEMTGKQLENRVVLSVSSGGQHTVLLVKDKEQS
;
A
#
# COMPACT_ATOMS: atom_id res chain seq x y z
N PRO A 1 -8.00 -53.71 -33.81
CA PRO A 1 -8.61 -53.24 -35.08
C PRO A 1 -8.43 -51.73 -35.29
N PRO A 2 -7.41 -51.28 -36.04
CA PRO A 2 -7.23 -49.87 -36.39
C PRO A 2 -7.77 -49.60 -37.81
N LYS A 3 -8.58 -48.55 -37.99
CA LYS A 3 -9.04 -48.11 -39.32
C LYS A 3 -8.15 -46.97 -39.85
N ARG A 4 -7.77 -47.15 -41.11
CA ARG A 4 -6.89 -46.33 -41.96
C ARG A 4 -7.48 -44.97 -42.36
N ILE A 5 -6.55 -44.07 -42.59
CA ILE A 5 -6.60 -42.77 -43.29
C ILE A 5 -7.04 -42.93 -44.76
N ALA A 6 -7.78 -41.95 -45.30
CA ALA A 6 -7.80 -41.61 -46.72
C ALA A 6 -7.90 -40.08 -46.94
N LYS A 7 -7.09 -39.59 -47.89
CA LYS A 7 -6.85 -38.19 -48.28
C LYS A 7 -7.77 -37.74 -49.45
N ARG A 8 -7.85 -36.40 -49.61
CA ARG A 8 -8.12 -35.58 -50.83
C ARG A 8 -9.59 -35.52 -51.28
N ARG A 9 -10.13 -34.43 -51.86
CA ARG A 9 -9.59 -33.31 -52.67
C ARG A 9 -10.57 -32.10 -52.60
N SER A 10 -10.05 -30.89 -52.74
CA SER A 10 -10.79 -29.65 -53.04
C SER A 10 -11.08 -29.49 -54.55
N PRO A 11 -12.14 -28.74 -54.92
CA PRO A 11 -12.11 -27.89 -56.12
C PRO A 11 -12.89 -26.53 -55.90
N PRO A 12 -13.04 -25.62 -56.89
CA PRO A 12 -12.13 -24.51 -57.17
C PRO A 12 -12.80 -23.11 -57.11
N GLU A 13 -11.98 -22.05 -57.23
CA GLU A 13 -12.39 -20.65 -57.46
C GLU A 13 -12.82 -20.38 -58.92
N ASP A 14 -13.45 -19.20 -59.09
CA ASP A 14 -13.82 -18.45 -60.30
C ASP A 14 -15.18 -18.68 -60.99
N ALA A 15 -16.09 -17.71 -60.80
CA ALA A 15 -16.78 -16.99 -61.88
C ALA A 15 -17.61 -15.79 -61.36
N LEU A 16 -17.19 -14.57 -61.69
CA LEU A 16 -18.03 -13.36 -61.71
C LEU A 16 -19.04 -13.42 -62.88
N PRO A 17 -20.21 -12.76 -62.80
CA PRO A 17 -20.38 -11.62 -63.69
C PRO A 17 -21.23 -10.43 -63.18
N LYS A 18 -20.73 -9.24 -63.54
CA LYS A 18 -21.41 -8.07 -64.16
C LYS A 18 -22.39 -7.17 -63.37
N SER A 19 -21.92 -5.93 -63.26
CA SER A 19 -22.54 -4.64 -63.00
C SER A 19 -23.90 -4.33 -63.66
N LYS A 20 -24.74 -3.55 -62.96
CA LYS A 20 -25.59 -2.51 -63.56
C LYS A 20 -25.44 -1.18 -62.81
N LYS A 21 -25.37 -0.12 -63.61
CA LYS A 21 -25.11 1.30 -63.30
C LYS A 21 -26.40 2.07 -62.90
N VAL A 22 -26.23 2.97 -61.92
CA VAL A 22 -26.59 4.42 -61.90
C VAL A 22 -28.07 4.84 -61.90
N LYS A 23 -28.47 5.66 -60.90
CA LYS A 23 -28.84 7.09 -61.09
C LYS A 23 -29.07 7.82 -59.75
N ASP A 24 -28.28 8.89 -59.57
CA ASP A 24 -28.47 10.04 -58.69
C ASP A 24 -29.65 10.90 -59.21
N PRO A 25 -30.37 11.64 -58.35
CA PRO A 25 -30.65 13.02 -58.70
C PRO A 25 -30.50 13.99 -57.51
N ARG A 26 -29.48 14.84 -57.57
CA ARG A 26 -29.51 16.20 -57.01
C ARG A 26 -30.16 17.15 -58.02
N ASN A 27 -31.25 17.79 -57.63
CA ASN A 27 -31.41 19.25 -57.69
C ASN A 27 -32.81 19.65 -57.24
N GLN A 28 -32.90 20.43 -56.17
CA GLN A 28 -33.77 21.61 -56.15
C GLN A 28 -33.30 22.66 -55.12
N ALA A 29 -32.92 23.79 -55.71
CA ALA A 29 -32.65 25.14 -55.22
C ALA A 29 -32.99 25.57 -53.79
N VAL A 30 -31.94 26.03 -53.10
CA VAL A 30 -31.73 27.35 -52.46
C VAL A 30 -32.95 28.28 -52.30
N ARG A 31 -33.24 28.64 -51.03
CA ARG A 31 -33.64 30.01 -50.64
C ARG A 31 -32.91 30.43 -49.37
N ALA A 32 -32.37 31.65 -49.43
CA ALA A 32 -31.56 32.29 -48.40
C ALA A 32 -32.37 32.74 -47.18
N GLY A 33 -31.76 32.66 -46.00
CA GLY A 33 -32.26 33.23 -44.74
C GLY A 33 -31.09 33.62 -43.85
N ALA A 34 -31.10 34.85 -43.35
CA ALA A 34 -29.96 35.61 -42.87
C ALA A 34 -29.21 35.05 -41.63
N SER A 35 -27.90 35.30 -41.64
CA SER A 35 -26.98 35.24 -40.51
C SER A 35 -27.41 36.14 -39.35
N ARG A 36 -27.53 35.57 -38.14
CA ARG A 36 -27.40 36.31 -36.87
C ARG A 36 -26.36 35.60 -36.01
N ARG A 37 -25.20 36.25 -35.85
CA ARG A 37 -24.19 35.93 -34.84
C ARG A 37 -24.83 36.09 -33.46
N VAL A 38 -24.78 35.05 -32.64
CA VAL A 38 -25.02 35.15 -31.18
C VAL A 38 -23.65 35.26 -30.52
N PRO A 39 -23.36 36.33 -29.76
CA PRO A 39 -22.08 36.49 -29.04
C PRO A 39 -21.94 35.45 -27.92
N GLY A 40 -20.69 35.06 -27.66
CA GLY A 40 -20.33 34.06 -26.66
C GLY A 40 -20.88 34.34 -25.27
N ALA A 41 -21.51 33.31 -24.70
CA ALA A 41 -21.72 33.20 -23.26
C ALA A 41 -20.59 32.31 -22.71
N HIS A 42 -19.42 32.90 -22.49
CA HIS A 42 -18.53 32.40 -21.44
C HIS A 42 -19.22 32.71 -20.11
N GLY A 43 -20.08 31.79 -19.66
CA GLY A 43 -20.48 31.76 -18.27
C GLY A 43 -19.22 31.61 -17.41
N PRO A 44 -19.11 32.30 -16.27
CA PRO A 44 -18.01 32.07 -15.36
C PRO A 44 -17.99 30.59 -15.00
N SER A 45 -16.80 29.98 -15.03
CA SER A 45 -16.54 28.72 -14.35
C SER A 45 -17.19 28.77 -12.96
N PRO A 46 -17.88 27.71 -12.51
CA PRO A 46 -18.46 27.70 -11.18
C PRO A 46 -17.36 28.05 -10.18
N PRO A 47 -17.64 28.88 -9.16
CA PRO A 47 -16.64 29.26 -8.19
C PRO A 47 -16.04 27.98 -7.60
N ASP A 48 -14.71 27.93 -7.49
CA ASP A 48 -13.98 26.88 -6.78
C ASP A 48 -14.72 26.61 -5.47
N GLN A 49 -15.50 25.53 -5.43
CA GLN A 49 -15.98 24.99 -4.18
C GLN A 49 -14.71 24.58 -3.48
N LYS A 50 -14.25 25.40 -2.53
CA LYS A 50 -13.19 25.05 -1.60
C LYS A 50 -13.59 23.71 -0.99
N THR A 51 -13.04 22.64 -1.54
CA THR A 51 -13.21 21.27 -1.05
C THR A 51 -12.70 21.31 0.38
N ARG A 52 -13.55 20.91 1.32
CA ARG A 52 -13.16 20.94 2.74
C ARG A 52 -11.98 19.97 2.93
N PRO A 53 -10.94 20.36 3.67
CA PRO A 53 -9.82 19.47 3.91
C PRO A 53 -10.27 18.16 4.55
N VAL A 54 -9.76 17.04 4.05
CA VAL A 54 -9.98 15.72 4.66
C VAL A 54 -9.11 15.58 5.90
N SER A 55 -9.65 14.94 6.93
CA SER A 55 -8.92 14.60 8.14
C SER A 55 -9.34 13.22 8.62
N HIS A 56 -8.36 12.45 9.09
CA HIS A 56 -8.55 11.14 9.65
C HIS A 56 -7.59 10.94 10.81
N ARG A 57 -7.98 10.12 11.80
CA ARG A 57 -7.16 9.83 12.99
C ARG A 57 -5.79 9.20 12.67
N SER A 58 -5.59 8.71 11.44
CA SER A 58 -4.32 8.15 10.98
C SER A 58 -3.37 9.17 10.36
N HIS A 59 -3.76 10.44 10.21
CA HIS A 59 -2.87 11.48 9.72
C HIS A 59 -1.91 11.89 10.84
N SER A 60 -0.63 11.65 10.66
CA SER A 60 0.41 12.04 11.62
C SER A 60 0.64 13.55 11.56
N THR A 61 0.70 14.20 12.72
CA THR A 61 0.83 15.66 12.82
C THR A 61 2.05 16.12 13.62
N GLU A 62 2.60 15.26 14.47
CA GLU A 62 3.74 15.58 15.33
C GLU A 62 5.03 15.61 14.49
N PRO A 63 5.79 16.72 14.50
CA PRO A 63 7.06 16.80 13.80
C PRO A 63 8.15 16.00 14.52
N GLY A 64 9.07 15.44 13.74
CA GLY A 64 10.21 14.70 14.23
C GLY A 64 11.31 14.54 13.19
N MET A 65 12.33 13.79 13.59
CA MET A 65 13.52 13.45 12.82
C MET A 65 13.48 11.99 12.37
N VAL A 66 13.99 11.73 11.16
CA VAL A 66 14.01 10.38 10.58
C VAL A 66 15.30 9.67 10.95
N LEU A 67 15.17 8.44 11.46
CA LEU A 67 16.29 7.51 11.62
C LEU A 67 16.12 6.30 10.71
N THR A 68 17.22 5.79 10.15
CA THR A 68 17.25 4.56 9.35
C THR A 68 18.24 3.55 9.92
N LEU A 69 17.94 2.26 9.71
CA LEU A 69 18.84 1.15 9.99
C LEU A 69 18.56 -0.05 9.08
N GLY A 70 19.48 -1.00 9.06
CA GLY A 70 19.45 -2.22 8.25
C GLY A 70 20.38 -2.14 7.04
N GLN A 71 20.03 -2.85 5.97
CA GLN A 71 20.76 -2.81 4.68
C GLN A 71 20.39 -1.56 3.87
N GLY A 72 21.35 -1.07 3.09
CA GLY A 72 21.30 0.18 2.33
C GLY A 72 21.85 0.08 0.91
N ASP A 73 21.94 -1.15 0.37
CA ASP A 73 22.59 -1.47 -0.91
C ASP A 73 22.11 -0.63 -2.10
N VAL A 74 20.85 -0.19 -2.07
CA VAL A 74 20.21 0.60 -3.15
C VAL A 74 19.76 1.97 -2.64
N GLY A 75 20.39 2.47 -1.58
CA GLY A 75 20.17 3.83 -1.08
C GLY A 75 19.00 3.99 -0.10
N GLN A 76 18.31 2.91 0.27
CA GLN A 76 17.12 2.92 1.12
C GLN A 76 17.38 3.40 2.56
N LEU A 77 18.64 3.62 2.95
CA LEU A 77 19.01 4.29 4.20
C LEU A 77 19.03 5.82 4.07
N GLY A 78 19.23 6.38 2.87
CA GLY A 78 19.28 7.83 2.66
C GLY A 78 20.53 8.50 3.25
N LEU A 79 21.62 7.77 3.43
CA LEU A 79 22.83 8.22 4.12
C LEU A 79 24.02 8.47 3.18
N GLY A 80 23.77 8.49 1.87
CA GLY A 80 24.78 8.67 0.83
C GLY A 80 25.41 7.36 0.34
N GLU A 81 26.09 7.45 -0.80
CA GLU A 81 26.66 6.33 -1.57
C GLU A 81 27.66 5.45 -0.80
N ASN A 82 28.26 5.96 0.27
CA ASN A 82 29.29 5.24 1.04
C ASN A 82 28.71 4.47 2.24
N VAL A 83 27.40 4.50 2.44
CA VAL A 83 26.74 3.90 3.60
C VAL A 83 25.82 2.76 3.16
N MET A 84 26.38 1.55 3.11
CA MET A 84 25.66 0.35 2.68
C MET A 84 24.91 -0.35 3.81
N GLU A 85 25.26 -0.08 5.08
CA GLU A 85 24.63 -0.74 6.22
C GLU A 85 24.66 0.14 7.48
N ARG A 86 23.62 0.01 8.30
CA ARG A 86 23.56 0.54 9.66
C ARG A 86 22.96 -0.47 10.64
N LYS A 87 23.78 -0.95 11.57
CA LYS A 87 23.35 -1.93 12.60
C LYS A 87 22.53 -1.32 13.75
N LYS A 88 22.52 0.01 13.84
CA LYS A 88 21.78 0.81 14.83
C LYS A 88 21.21 2.05 14.15
N PRO A 89 20.12 2.64 14.70
CA PRO A 89 19.49 3.83 14.12
C PRO A 89 20.49 4.97 13.85
N ALA A 90 20.48 5.49 12.63
CA ALA A 90 21.28 6.63 12.20
C ALA A 90 20.37 7.76 11.68
N LEU A 91 20.72 9.01 12.00
CA LEU A 91 19.95 10.18 11.59
C LEU A 91 20.08 10.44 10.08
N VAL A 92 18.95 10.58 9.40
CA VAL A 92 18.88 10.98 7.99
C VAL A 92 18.75 12.50 7.89
N PRO A 93 19.65 13.20 7.19
CA PRO A 93 19.58 14.65 7.04
C PRO A 93 18.49 15.03 6.04
N ILE A 94 17.37 15.59 6.54
CA ILE A 94 16.27 16.11 5.74
C ILE A 94 16.10 17.60 6.07
N PRO A 95 15.90 18.50 5.09
CA PRO A 95 15.88 19.95 5.31
C PRO A 95 14.62 20.47 6.04
N GLU A 96 13.64 19.62 6.32
CA GLU A 96 12.38 19.96 6.97
C GLU A 96 12.03 18.93 8.03
N ASP A 97 11.25 19.35 9.04
CA ASP A 97 10.66 18.45 10.00
C ASP A 97 9.70 17.47 9.31
N ILE A 98 9.80 16.19 9.69
CA ILE A 98 9.00 15.11 9.12
C ILE A 98 7.85 14.78 10.07
N VAL A 99 6.64 14.58 9.54
CA VAL A 99 5.47 14.14 10.30
C VAL A 99 5.12 12.67 10.08
N GLN A 100 5.54 12.07 8.96
CA GLN A 100 5.35 10.66 8.66
C GLN A 100 6.53 10.11 7.86
N ALA A 101 7.00 8.91 8.21
CA ALA A 101 8.05 8.21 7.47
C ALA A 101 7.63 6.75 7.26
N GLU A 102 7.65 6.31 5.99
CA GLU A 102 7.21 4.98 5.58
C GLU A 102 8.33 4.27 4.81
N ALA A 103 8.57 3.01 5.17
CA ALA A 103 9.48 2.13 4.47
C ALA A 103 8.71 1.30 3.45
N GLY A 104 8.99 1.48 2.16
CA GLY A 104 8.63 0.52 1.13
C GLY A 104 9.53 -0.71 1.16
N GLY A 105 9.45 -1.57 0.15
CA GLY A 105 10.30 -2.76 0.05
C GLY A 105 11.79 -2.39 0.05
N MET A 106 12.19 -1.54 -0.90
CA MET A 106 13.57 -1.13 -1.15
C MET A 106 13.72 0.40 -1.30
N HIS A 107 12.77 1.18 -0.79
CA HIS A 107 12.81 2.64 -0.75
C HIS A 107 12.14 3.18 0.51
N THR A 108 12.38 4.44 0.82
CA THR A 108 11.76 5.17 1.93
C THR A 108 11.11 6.45 1.43
N VAL A 109 9.99 6.80 2.04
CA VAL A 109 9.21 8.01 1.76
C VAL A 109 8.96 8.78 3.05
N CYS A 110 9.26 10.07 3.05
CA CYS A 110 9.08 10.95 4.19
C CYS A 110 8.16 12.12 3.82
N LEU A 111 7.17 12.38 4.66
CA LEU A 111 6.23 13.50 4.54
C LEU A 111 6.64 14.61 5.51
N SER A 112 7.00 15.76 4.97
CA SER A 112 7.35 16.95 5.76
C SER A 112 6.11 17.63 6.37
N LYS A 113 6.34 18.43 7.40
CA LYS A 113 5.30 19.25 8.05
C LYS A 113 4.63 20.25 7.09
N SER A 114 5.34 20.71 6.06
CA SER A 114 4.82 21.62 5.05
C SER A 114 3.94 20.93 4.00
N GLY A 115 3.92 19.59 3.98
CA GLY A 115 3.18 18.78 3.02
C GLY A 115 3.99 18.38 1.78
N GLN A 116 5.30 18.64 1.76
CA GLN A 116 6.21 18.14 0.72
C GLN A 116 6.64 16.71 1.00
N VAL A 117 6.89 15.94 -0.06
CA VAL A 117 7.33 14.55 0.01
C VAL A 117 8.81 14.46 -0.38
N TYR A 118 9.58 13.72 0.42
CA TYR A 118 10.97 13.37 0.17
C TYR A 118 11.07 11.85 -0.01
N SER A 119 11.92 11.39 -0.93
CA SER A 119 12.09 9.96 -1.23
C SER A 119 13.54 9.60 -1.52
N PHE A 120 13.94 8.38 -1.16
CA PHE A 120 15.27 7.81 -1.40
C PHE A 120 15.22 6.27 -1.41
N GLY A 121 16.17 5.62 -2.10
CA GLY A 121 16.21 4.17 -2.32
C GLY A 121 16.11 3.77 -3.79
N CYS A 122 15.70 2.54 -4.06
CA CYS A 122 15.61 2.02 -5.43
C CYS A 122 14.59 2.80 -6.27
N ASN A 123 15.01 3.26 -7.46
CA ASN A 123 14.14 3.97 -8.40
C ASN A 123 13.95 3.24 -9.74
N ASP A 124 14.32 1.97 -9.85
CA ASP A 124 14.22 1.20 -11.11
C ASP A 124 12.79 1.17 -11.67
N GLU A 125 11.80 1.15 -10.78
CA GLU A 125 10.38 1.15 -11.12
C GLU A 125 9.73 2.54 -11.03
N GLY A 126 10.48 3.59 -10.68
CA GLY A 126 9.95 4.93 -10.49
C GLY A 126 9.34 5.18 -9.13
N ALA A 127 9.58 4.31 -8.13
CA ALA A 127 8.98 4.38 -6.79
C ALA A 127 9.33 5.67 -6.03
N LEU A 128 10.41 6.37 -6.41
CA LEU A 128 10.78 7.65 -5.81
C LEU A 128 9.99 8.84 -6.35
N GLY A 129 9.42 8.74 -7.56
CA GLY A 129 8.59 9.82 -8.13
C GLY A 129 9.37 11.09 -8.50
N ARG A 130 10.70 10.99 -8.62
CA ARG A 130 11.61 12.10 -8.95
C ARG A 130 12.70 11.62 -9.89
N ASP A 131 13.37 12.58 -10.54
CA ASP A 131 14.53 12.29 -11.38
C ASP A 131 15.72 11.80 -10.53
N THR A 132 16.31 10.69 -10.97
CA THR A 132 17.54 10.12 -10.42
C THR A 132 18.57 9.83 -11.51
N SER A 133 18.52 10.57 -12.61
CA SER A 133 19.48 10.41 -13.72
C SER A 133 20.92 10.78 -13.32
N VAL A 134 21.07 11.58 -12.25
CA VAL A 134 22.38 11.83 -11.64
C VAL A 134 22.71 10.66 -10.71
N GLU A 135 23.79 9.96 -11.02
CA GLU A 135 24.31 8.86 -10.19
C GLU A 135 24.42 9.27 -8.72
N GLY A 136 23.94 8.40 -7.82
CA GLY A 136 23.98 8.62 -6.38
C GLY A 136 22.88 9.53 -5.83
N SER A 137 22.09 10.19 -6.67
CA SER A 137 20.99 11.07 -6.23
C SER A 137 19.84 10.31 -5.55
N GLU A 138 19.72 9.02 -5.78
CA GLU A 138 18.79 8.09 -5.12
C GLU A 138 19.26 7.66 -3.72
N MET A 139 20.56 7.81 -3.42
CA MET A 139 21.20 7.41 -2.15
C MET A 139 21.01 8.43 -1.02
N VAL A 140 20.39 9.57 -1.31
CA VAL A 140 20.09 10.66 -0.38
C VAL A 140 18.64 11.13 -0.55
N PRO A 141 18.01 11.70 0.50
CA PRO A 141 16.67 12.26 0.39
C PRO A 141 16.59 13.34 -0.70
N GLY A 142 15.70 13.12 -1.67
CA GLY A 142 15.38 14.11 -2.71
C GLY A 142 13.91 14.44 -2.69
N LYS A 143 13.58 15.70 -3.01
CA LYS A 143 12.20 16.18 -3.06
C LYS A 143 11.47 15.60 -4.29
N VAL A 144 10.22 15.18 -4.08
CA VAL A 144 9.30 14.77 -5.15
C VAL A 144 8.65 16.01 -5.76
N GLU A 145 8.64 16.11 -7.08
CA GLU A 145 8.00 17.22 -7.80
C GLU A 145 6.48 17.03 -7.80
N LEU A 146 5.84 17.46 -6.72
CA LEU A 146 4.39 17.45 -6.53
C LEU A 146 3.96 18.75 -5.85
N GLN A 147 3.27 19.61 -6.60
CA GLN A 147 2.79 20.92 -6.12
C GLN A 147 1.45 20.80 -5.39
N GLU A 148 1.38 19.90 -4.42
CA GLU A 148 0.20 19.61 -3.62
C GLU A 148 0.58 19.58 -2.14
N LYS A 149 -0.38 19.85 -1.27
CA LYS A 149 -0.20 19.68 0.17
C LYS A 149 -0.60 18.27 0.58
N VAL A 150 0.39 17.39 0.76
CA VAL A 150 0.18 16.00 1.16
C VAL A 150 -0.06 15.90 2.67
N VAL A 151 -0.98 15.03 3.08
CA VAL A 151 -1.35 14.78 4.49
C VAL A 151 -1.13 13.34 4.93
N GLN A 152 -0.94 12.42 3.99
CA GLN A 152 -0.56 11.04 4.29
C GLN A 152 0.21 10.42 3.12
N VAL A 153 1.19 9.56 3.42
CA VAL A 153 1.90 8.72 2.44
C VAL A 153 1.75 7.24 2.76
N SER A 154 1.91 6.38 1.76
CA SER A 154 2.10 4.93 1.92
C SER A 154 3.03 4.40 0.83
N ALA A 155 3.81 3.37 1.12
CA ALA A 155 4.79 2.78 0.20
C ALA A 155 4.65 1.26 0.17
N GLY A 156 4.80 0.66 -1.01
CA GLY A 156 4.89 -0.78 -1.21
C GLY A 156 6.29 -1.21 -1.68
N ASP A 157 6.37 -2.31 -2.42
CA ASP A 157 7.66 -2.85 -2.91
C ASP A 157 8.21 -2.04 -4.09
N SER A 158 7.34 -1.53 -4.96
CA SER A 158 7.75 -0.80 -6.16
C SER A 158 6.85 0.41 -6.48
N HIS A 159 5.93 0.77 -5.58
CA HIS A 159 5.03 1.92 -5.72
C HIS A 159 4.99 2.79 -4.47
N THR A 160 4.54 4.02 -4.66
CA THR A 160 4.29 5.00 -3.59
C THR A 160 2.99 5.73 -3.87
N ALA A 161 2.17 5.92 -2.83
CA ALA A 161 0.94 6.72 -2.90
C ALA A 161 1.00 7.88 -1.90
N ALA A 162 0.45 9.03 -2.31
CA ALA A 162 0.29 10.22 -1.49
C ALA A 162 -1.16 10.70 -1.51
N LEU A 163 -1.69 11.06 -0.34
CA LEU A 163 -3.01 11.62 -0.13
C LEU A 163 -2.88 13.12 0.12
N THR A 164 -3.56 13.93 -0.68
CA THR A 164 -3.59 15.40 -0.53
C THR A 164 -4.62 15.85 0.50
N GLU A 165 -4.48 17.08 0.99
CA GLU A 165 -5.40 17.65 1.98
C GLU A 165 -6.85 17.76 1.51
N ASP A 166 -7.11 17.79 0.19
CA ASP A 166 -8.45 17.81 -0.40
C ASP A 166 -8.99 16.41 -0.74
N GLY A 167 -8.26 15.35 -0.41
CA GLY A 167 -8.69 13.96 -0.55
C GLY A 167 -8.43 13.35 -1.93
N ARG A 168 -7.61 13.98 -2.78
CA ARG A 168 -7.09 13.36 -4.01
C ARG A 168 -5.93 12.43 -3.68
N VAL A 169 -5.77 11.38 -4.48
CA VAL A 169 -4.66 10.43 -4.34
C VAL A 169 -3.76 10.54 -5.56
N PHE A 170 -2.46 10.68 -5.31
CA PHE A 170 -1.41 10.55 -6.31
C PHE A 170 -0.67 9.23 -6.09
N LEU A 171 -0.27 8.60 -7.18
CA LEU A 171 0.38 7.29 -7.19
C LEU A 171 1.51 7.30 -8.22
N TRP A 172 2.64 6.68 -7.91
CA TRP A 172 3.76 6.50 -8.84
C TRP A 172 4.50 5.19 -8.56
N GLY A 173 5.41 4.82 -9.45
CA GLY A 173 6.08 3.53 -9.47
C GLY A 173 5.40 2.50 -10.37
N SER A 174 5.41 1.24 -9.94
CA SER A 174 4.71 0.13 -10.58
C SER A 174 4.26 -0.93 -9.57
N PHE A 175 3.25 -1.72 -9.94
CA PHE A 175 2.91 -2.96 -9.26
C PHE A 175 3.56 -4.15 -9.98
N ARG A 176 3.85 -5.20 -9.21
CA ARG A 176 4.36 -6.48 -9.69
C ARG A 176 3.46 -7.64 -9.26
N ASP A 177 3.55 -8.73 -10.02
CA ASP A 177 3.04 -10.04 -9.65
C ASP A 177 4.19 -11.07 -9.72
N ASN A 178 3.92 -12.35 -9.49
CA ASN A 178 4.95 -13.40 -9.55
C ASN A 178 5.60 -13.54 -10.94
N ASN A 179 5.01 -12.95 -11.99
CA ASN A 179 5.50 -12.95 -13.37
C ASN A 179 6.14 -11.61 -13.78
N GLY A 180 6.32 -10.68 -12.84
CA GLY A 180 7.00 -9.40 -13.03
C GLY A 180 6.06 -8.18 -13.04
N VAL A 181 6.49 -7.09 -13.68
CA VAL A 181 5.76 -5.82 -13.68
C VAL A 181 4.43 -5.95 -14.41
N ILE A 182 3.34 -5.50 -13.76
CA ILE A 182 1.99 -5.47 -14.35
C ILE A 182 1.54 -4.07 -14.77
N GLY A 183 2.26 -3.03 -14.37
CA GLY A 183 1.95 -1.62 -14.61
C GLY A 183 1.44 -0.90 -13.35
N LEU A 184 0.93 0.31 -13.50
CA LEU A 184 0.43 1.13 -12.40
C LEU A 184 -1.08 1.39 -12.47
N LEU A 185 -1.51 2.23 -13.41
CA LEU A 185 -2.92 2.47 -13.74
C LEU A 185 -3.29 1.92 -15.13
N GLU A 186 -2.29 1.81 -16.00
CA GLU A 186 -2.38 1.17 -17.30
C GLU A 186 -1.53 -0.11 -17.32
N PRO A 187 -2.01 -1.20 -17.96
CA PRO A 187 -1.24 -2.43 -18.06
C PRO A 187 0.14 -2.20 -18.67
N MET A 188 1.16 -2.79 -18.06
CA MET A 188 2.56 -2.77 -18.49
C MET A 188 3.23 -1.40 -18.51
N LYS A 189 2.59 -0.36 -17.95
CA LYS A 189 3.16 0.99 -17.87
C LYS A 189 3.38 1.39 -16.42
N LYS A 190 4.65 1.56 -16.05
CA LYS A 190 5.06 2.23 -14.81
C LYS A 190 4.95 3.75 -14.95
N SER A 191 4.99 4.47 -13.84
CA SER A 191 5.09 5.93 -13.83
C SER A 191 6.28 6.39 -13.00
N MET A 192 7.19 7.14 -13.62
CA MET A 192 8.35 7.75 -12.94
C MET A 192 7.99 9.04 -12.18
N VAL A 193 6.77 9.54 -12.39
CA VAL A 193 6.26 10.79 -11.80
C VAL A 193 4.89 10.55 -11.16
N PRO A 194 4.48 11.36 -10.16
CA PRO A 194 3.16 11.28 -9.57
C PRO A 194 2.03 11.39 -10.61
N VAL A 195 1.11 10.43 -10.62
CA VAL A 195 -0.12 10.48 -11.41
C VAL A 195 -1.34 10.44 -10.51
N GLN A 196 -2.34 11.28 -10.81
CA GLN A 196 -3.56 11.35 -10.02
C GLN A 196 -4.44 10.13 -10.29
N VAL A 197 -4.90 9.48 -9.22
CA VAL A 197 -5.90 8.41 -9.26
C VAL A 197 -7.29 9.03 -9.23
N GLN A 198 -8.05 8.88 -10.31
CA GLN A 198 -9.37 9.50 -10.41
C GLN A 198 -10.43 8.70 -9.63
N LEU A 199 -10.98 9.32 -8.59
CA LEU A 199 -12.13 8.83 -7.82
C LEU A 199 -13.21 9.91 -7.75
N THR A 200 -14.47 9.48 -7.53
CA THR A 200 -15.61 10.40 -7.40
C THR A 200 -15.80 10.96 -5.99
N MET A 201 -15.18 10.32 -4.99
CA MET A 201 -15.32 10.67 -3.58
C MET A 201 -13.94 10.97 -2.98
N PRO A 202 -13.82 11.97 -2.08
CA PRO A 202 -12.59 12.22 -1.34
C PRO A 202 -12.13 10.99 -0.55
N VAL A 203 -10.83 10.71 -0.61
CA VAL A 203 -10.15 9.69 0.19
C VAL A 203 -9.74 10.29 1.53
N VAL A 204 -9.87 9.52 2.60
CA VAL A 204 -9.46 9.91 3.96
C VAL A 204 -8.30 9.06 4.51
N LYS A 205 -7.98 7.93 3.86
CA LYS A 205 -6.82 7.11 4.20
C LYS A 205 -6.31 6.33 2.99
N VAL A 206 -4.99 6.26 2.84
CA VAL A 206 -4.29 5.35 1.94
C VAL A 206 -3.49 4.31 2.74
N ALA A 207 -3.44 3.08 2.26
CA ALA A 207 -2.62 2.01 2.82
C ALA A 207 -2.09 1.12 1.69
N SER A 208 -0.81 0.79 1.74
CA SER A 208 -0.13 -0.04 0.74
C SER A 208 0.34 -1.34 1.37
N GLY A 209 0.12 -2.46 0.69
CA GLY A 209 0.98 -3.65 0.87
C GLY A 209 2.10 -3.64 -0.15
N ASN A 210 2.70 -4.79 -0.44
CA ASN A 210 3.82 -4.91 -1.38
C ASN A 210 3.42 -4.43 -2.78
N ASP A 211 2.35 -5.02 -3.33
CA ASP A 211 1.92 -4.73 -4.72
C ASP A 211 0.43 -4.40 -4.81
N HIS A 212 -0.18 -3.87 -3.76
CA HIS A 212 -1.56 -3.42 -3.81
C HIS A 212 -1.76 -2.13 -3.00
N LEU A 213 -2.71 -1.31 -3.45
CA LEU A 213 -3.12 -0.07 -2.81
C LEU A 213 -4.59 -0.17 -2.39
N VAL A 214 -4.84 0.28 -1.16
CA VAL A 214 -6.16 0.38 -0.54
C VAL A 214 -6.43 1.85 -0.21
N MET A 215 -7.60 2.33 -0.61
CA MET A 215 -8.06 3.71 -0.38
C MET A 215 -9.41 3.69 0.33
N LEU A 216 -9.48 4.28 1.52
CA LEU A 216 -10.71 4.46 2.27
C LEU A 216 -11.29 5.85 1.96
N THR A 217 -12.51 5.89 1.45
CA THR A 217 -13.21 7.16 1.17
C THR A 217 -13.89 7.73 2.41
N ALA A 218 -14.24 9.03 2.37
CA ALA A 218 -14.96 9.71 3.44
C ALA A 218 -16.32 9.08 3.79
N ASP A 219 -16.93 8.41 2.81
CA ASP A 219 -18.20 7.70 2.98
C ASP A 219 -18.01 6.30 3.58
N GLY A 220 -16.78 5.82 3.73
CA GLY A 220 -16.46 4.48 4.23
C GLY A 220 -16.48 3.39 3.15
N ASP A 221 -16.47 3.76 1.87
CA ASP A 221 -16.22 2.82 0.77
C ASP A 221 -14.72 2.51 0.68
N LEU A 222 -14.40 1.24 0.44
CA LEU A 222 -13.02 0.75 0.32
C LEU A 222 -12.71 0.44 -1.14
N TYR A 223 -11.79 1.20 -1.74
CA TYR A 223 -11.31 0.99 -3.10
C TYR A 223 -9.96 0.27 -3.09
N THR A 224 -9.79 -0.69 -4.00
CA THR A 224 -8.53 -1.43 -4.14
C THR A 224 -8.07 -1.48 -5.58
N LEU A 225 -6.76 -1.46 -5.81
CA LEU A 225 -6.11 -1.69 -7.10
C LEU A 225 -4.68 -2.25 -6.93
N GLY A 226 -4.11 -2.76 -8.02
CA GLY A 226 -2.77 -3.36 -8.05
C GLY A 226 -2.83 -4.86 -8.32
N CYS A 227 -1.87 -5.62 -7.79
CA CYS A 227 -1.83 -7.07 -7.87
C CYS A 227 -2.97 -7.71 -7.06
N GLY A 228 -3.55 -8.76 -7.60
CA GLY A 228 -4.65 -9.51 -6.97
C GLY A 228 -4.41 -11.01 -6.87
N GLU A 229 -3.23 -11.53 -7.23
CA GLU A 229 -2.94 -12.97 -7.33
C GLU A 229 -3.26 -13.75 -6.04
N GLN A 230 -3.14 -13.10 -4.87
CA GLN A 230 -3.41 -13.71 -3.57
C GLN A 230 -4.77 -13.32 -2.99
N GLY A 231 -5.59 -12.58 -3.73
CA GLY A 231 -6.89 -12.10 -3.27
C GLY A 231 -6.82 -10.80 -2.46
N GLN A 232 -5.67 -10.14 -2.40
CA GLN A 232 -5.44 -8.90 -1.63
C GLN A 232 -6.24 -7.68 -2.14
N LEU A 233 -7.00 -7.82 -3.24
CA LEU A 233 -7.95 -6.80 -3.68
C LEU A 233 -9.37 -7.01 -3.13
N GLY A 234 -9.72 -8.23 -2.69
CA GLY A 234 -11.03 -8.55 -2.09
C GLY A 234 -12.26 -8.37 -2.99
N ARG A 235 -12.07 -8.07 -4.28
CA ARG A 235 -13.17 -7.72 -5.22
C ARG A 235 -13.10 -8.48 -6.54
N VAL A 236 -12.12 -9.37 -6.68
CA VAL A 236 -11.87 -10.14 -7.89
C VAL A 236 -11.71 -11.61 -7.48
N PRO A 237 -12.62 -12.51 -7.93
CA PRO A 237 -12.47 -13.94 -7.65
C PRO A 237 -11.17 -14.49 -8.23
N GLU A 238 -10.65 -15.56 -7.63
CA GLU A 238 -9.40 -16.23 -8.00
C GLU A 238 -9.24 -16.45 -9.52
N LEU A 239 -10.29 -16.94 -10.18
CA LEU A 239 -10.29 -17.21 -11.63
C LEU A 239 -9.94 -15.97 -12.48
N PHE A 240 -10.16 -14.76 -11.97
CA PHE A 240 -9.86 -13.50 -12.65
C PHE A 240 -8.60 -12.82 -12.12
N ALA A 241 -8.05 -13.32 -11.00
CA ALA A 241 -6.85 -12.82 -10.37
C ALA A 241 -5.59 -13.58 -10.83
N ASN A 242 -5.71 -14.88 -11.08
CA ASN A 242 -4.59 -15.79 -11.40
C ASN A 242 -4.67 -16.32 -12.84
N ARG A 243 -5.36 -15.63 -13.76
CA ARG A 243 -5.37 -16.03 -15.16
C ARG A 243 -3.99 -15.74 -15.77
N GLY A 244 -3.10 -16.73 -15.66
CA GLY A 244 -1.81 -16.78 -16.34
C GLY A 244 -1.99 -16.32 -17.78
N GLY A 245 -1.40 -15.16 -18.09
CA GLY A 245 -1.63 -14.44 -19.34
C GLY A 245 -2.13 -13.00 -19.19
N ARG A 246 -2.19 -12.43 -17.97
CA ARG A 246 -2.50 -11.00 -17.75
C ARG A 246 -3.89 -10.57 -18.27
N GLN A 247 -4.80 -11.54 -18.46
CA GLN A 247 -6.18 -11.25 -18.87
C GLN A 247 -6.93 -10.59 -17.71
N GLY A 248 -7.35 -9.34 -17.90
CA GLY A 248 -8.07 -8.58 -16.88
C GLY A 248 -7.21 -7.65 -16.02
N LEU A 249 -5.93 -7.40 -16.36
CA LEU A 249 -5.11 -6.37 -15.70
C LEU A 249 -5.80 -5.00 -15.66
N GLU A 250 -6.48 -4.63 -16.75
CA GLU A 250 -7.31 -3.43 -16.83
C GLU A 250 -8.42 -3.37 -15.75
N ARG A 251 -8.89 -4.51 -15.25
CA ARG A 251 -9.83 -4.57 -14.13
C ARG A 251 -9.14 -4.47 -12.76
N LEU A 252 -7.89 -4.91 -12.66
CA LEU A 252 -7.11 -4.88 -11.42
C LEU A 252 -6.53 -3.49 -11.16
N LEU A 253 -5.97 -2.84 -12.19
CA LEU A 253 -5.30 -1.53 -12.09
C LEU A 253 -6.27 -0.34 -12.02
N VAL A 254 -7.54 -0.56 -12.33
CA VAL A 254 -8.59 0.45 -12.11
C VAL A 254 -9.11 0.35 -10.67
N PRO A 255 -9.09 1.44 -9.88
CA PRO A 255 -9.70 1.48 -8.55
C PRO A 255 -11.16 1.06 -8.62
N LYS A 256 -11.55 0.05 -7.83
CA LYS A 256 -12.96 -0.32 -7.66
C LYS A 256 -13.28 -0.63 -6.21
N CYS A 257 -14.53 -0.34 -5.83
CA CYS A 257 -15.05 -0.58 -4.50
C CYS A 257 -15.15 -2.09 -4.21
N VAL A 258 -14.82 -2.47 -2.98
CA VAL A 258 -15.03 -3.79 -2.40
C VAL A 258 -16.48 -3.92 -1.94
N MET A 259 -17.28 -4.65 -2.72
CA MET A 259 -18.72 -4.76 -2.47
C MET A 259 -19.04 -5.96 -1.57
N LEU A 260 -19.44 -5.69 -0.34
CA LEU A 260 -19.94 -6.70 0.61
C LEU A 260 -21.39 -6.44 0.96
N LYS A 261 -22.26 -7.43 0.74
CA LYS A 261 -23.67 -7.32 1.13
C LYS A 261 -23.79 -7.23 2.65
N SER A 262 -24.44 -6.17 3.14
CA SER A 262 -24.81 -6.07 4.54
C SER A 262 -26.01 -7.00 4.82
N ARG A 263 -25.96 -7.77 5.92
CA ARG A 263 -27.04 -8.73 6.25
C ARG A 263 -28.30 -7.95 6.63
N GLY A 264 -29.34 -8.03 5.80
CA GLY A 264 -30.64 -7.43 6.08
C GLY A 264 -30.83 -5.97 5.64
N SER A 265 -29.90 -5.39 4.87
CA SER A 265 -30.06 -4.05 4.30
C SER A 265 -29.88 -4.04 2.77
N ARG A 266 -30.36 -2.97 2.11
CA ARG A 266 -30.21 -2.76 0.66
C ARG A 266 -28.82 -2.22 0.27
N GLY A 267 -27.96 -1.89 1.25
CA GLY A 267 -26.63 -1.32 1.04
C GLY A 267 -25.49 -2.34 1.15
N HIS A 268 -24.26 -1.83 1.12
CA HIS A 268 -23.05 -2.61 1.37
C HIS A 268 -22.39 -2.19 2.68
N VAL A 269 -21.49 -3.05 3.18
CA VAL A 269 -20.72 -2.78 4.41
C VAL A 269 -19.83 -1.55 4.22
N ARG A 270 -19.83 -0.67 5.21
CA ARG A 270 -18.97 0.52 5.29
C ARG A 270 -17.86 0.32 6.33
N PHE A 271 -16.72 0.96 6.09
CA PHE A 271 -15.52 0.81 6.88
C PHE A 271 -15.11 2.12 7.55
N GLN A 272 -14.57 2.00 8.77
CA GLN A 272 -14.02 3.10 9.56
C GLN A 272 -12.48 3.10 9.57
N ASP A 273 -11.86 1.99 9.13
CA ASP A 273 -10.41 1.89 8.97
C ASP A 273 -10.03 0.77 8.01
N ALA A 274 -8.81 0.87 7.46
CA ALA A 274 -8.20 -0.17 6.65
C ALA A 274 -6.68 -0.20 6.82
N PHE A 275 -6.09 -1.39 6.73
CA PHE A 275 -4.67 -1.66 6.91
C PHE A 275 -4.22 -2.71 5.91
N CYS A 276 -2.95 -2.69 5.55
CA CYS A 276 -2.36 -3.70 4.68
C CYS A 276 -1.25 -4.44 5.42
N GLY A 277 -1.18 -5.75 5.21
CA GLY A 277 0.08 -6.47 5.26
C GLY A 277 0.69 -6.57 3.87
N ALA A 278 1.72 -7.39 3.71
CA ALA A 278 2.41 -7.52 2.42
C ALA A 278 1.47 -7.95 1.28
N TYR A 279 0.72 -9.05 1.50
CA TYR A 279 -0.13 -9.69 0.50
C TYR A 279 -1.58 -9.88 0.98
N PHE A 280 -2.02 -9.05 1.91
CA PHE A 280 -3.35 -9.13 2.49
C PHE A 280 -3.79 -7.77 3.06
N THR A 281 -5.10 -7.62 3.22
CA THR A 281 -5.73 -6.40 3.71
C THR A 281 -6.66 -6.74 4.88
N PHE A 282 -6.63 -5.89 5.91
CA PHE A 282 -7.61 -5.85 6.97
C PHE A 282 -8.46 -4.59 6.86
N ALA A 283 -9.76 -4.69 7.13
CA ALA A 283 -10.66 -3.54 7.19
C ALA A 283 -11.60 -3.66 8.39
N ILE A 284 -11.76 -2.57 9.13
CA ILE A 284 -12.64 -2.51 10.30
C ILE A 284 -13.93 -1.83 9.86
N SER A 285 -15.04 -2.54 9.94
CA SER A 285 -16.36 -1.99 9.60
C SER A 285 -16.82 -0.95 10.64
N CYS A 286 -17.80 -0.11 10.29
CA CYS A 286 -18.42 0.82 11.25
C CYS A 286 -19.13 0.11 12.42
N GLU A 287 -19.39 -1.20 12.32
CA GLU A 287 -19.93 -2.04 13.40
C GLU A 287 -18.82 -2.62 14.31
N GLY A 288 -17.54 -2.36 14.01
CA GLY A 288 -16.39 -2.92 14.73
C GLY A 288 -16.00 -4.34 14.30
N HIS A 289 -16.69 -4.95 13.34
CA HIS A 289 -16.27 -6.23 12.77
C HIS A 289 -14.98 -6.09 11.95
N VAL A 290 -14.04 -7.02 12.15
CA VAL A 290 -12.79 -7.12 11.37
C VAL A 290 -13.02 -8.02 10.17
N TYR A 291 -12.79 -7.46 8.99
CA TYR A 291 -12.76 -8.18 7.73
C TYR A 291 -11.32 -8.35 7.25
N GLY A 292 -11.01 -9.50 6.65
CA GLY A 292 -9.71 -9.76 6.03
C GLY A 292 -9.82 -10.50 4.69
N PHE A 293 -8.90 -10.21 3.78
CA PHE A 293 -8.77 -10.85 2.47
C PHE A 293 -7.32 -10.79 1.99
N GLY A 294 -6.92 -11.74 1.13
CA GLY A 294 -5.52 -11.93 0.72
C GLY A 294 -4.93 -13.28 1.11
N LEU A 295 -3.60 -13.36 1.10
CA LEU A 295 -2.82 -14.56 1.41
C LEU A 295 -3.00 -14.99 2.87
N SER A 296 -3.23 -16.30 3.10
CA SER A 296 -3.28 -16.90 4.45
C SER A 296 -2.52 -18.22 4.53
N ASN A 297 -1.49 -18.42 3.71
CA ASN A 297 -0.75 -19.69 3.63
C ASN A 297 -0.05 -20.13 4.93
N TYR A 298 0.12 -19.21 5.88
CA TYR A 298 0.58 -19.48 7.25
C TYR A 298 -0.40 -18.94 8.29
N HIS A 299 -1.70 -18.94 7.99
CA HIS A 299 -2.77 -18.41 8.83
C HIS A 299 -2.65 -16.93 9.22
N GLN A 300 -1.86 -16.13 8.50
CA GLN A 300 -1.60 -14.72 8.82
C GLN A 300 -2.83 -13.80 8.72
N LEU A 301 -3.94 -14.25 8.11
CA LEU A 301 -5.24 -13.57 8.17
C LEU A 301 -6.07 -13.94 9.41
N GLY A 302 -5.65 -14.93 10.20
CA GLY A 302 -6.44 -15.48 11.32
C GLY A 302 -7.59 -16.39 10.86
N THR A 303 -7.45 -17.01 9.68
CA THR A 303 -8.38 -17.99 9.15
C THR A 303 -8.03 -19.41 9.64
N PRO A 304 -9.02 -20.30 9.84
CA PRO A 304 -8.75 -21.68 10.21
C PRO A 304 -7.98 -22.49 9.14
N GLY A 305 -8.21 -22.17 7.86
CA GLY A 305 -7.50 -22.77 6.73
C GLY A 305 -6.41 -21.86 6.18
N THR A 306 -5.61 -22.39 5.25
CA THR A 306 -4.45 -21.73 4.64
C THR A 306 -4.68 -21.18 3.23
N GLU A 307 -5.88 -21.37 2.69
CA GLU A 307 -6.25 -20.90 1.35
C GLU A 307 -6.32 -19.36 1.30
N SER A 308 -5.91 -18.81 0.16
CA SER A 308 -6.04 -17.38 -0.12
C SER A 308 -7.51 -16.95 -0.17
N CYS A 309 -7.81 -15.83 0.48
CA CYS A 309 -9.17 -15.30 0.62
C CYS A 309 -9.44 -14.19 -0.40
N PHE A 310 -10.05 -14.52 -1.54
CA PHE A 310 -10.38 -13.57 -2.62
C PHE A 310 -11.63 -12.71 -2.36
N VAL A 311 -12.37 -13.03 -1.30
CA VAL A 311 -13.55 -12.30 -0.84
C VAL A 311 -13.35 -11.97 0.64
N PRO A 312 -13.67 -10.74 1.09
CA PRO A 312 -13.52 -10.36 2.49
C PRO A 312 -14.28 -11.31 3.42
N GLN A 313 -13.52 -11.92 4.32
CA GLN A 313 -14.02 -12.80 5.36
C GLN A 313 -14.27 -12.01 6.64
N ASN A 314 -15.42 -12.18 7.26
CA ASN A 314 -15.65 -11.66 8.62
C ASN A 314 -14.95 -12.59 9.62
N LEU A 315 -13.81 -12.16 10.15
CA LEU A 315 -12.88 -13.02 10.86
C LEU A 315 -13.34 -13.31 12.28
N THR A 316 -13.82 -14.52 12.50
CA THR A 316 -14.36 -14.94 13.82
C THR A 316 -13.28 -15.00 14.91
N SER A 317 -12.02 -15.21 14.54
CA SER A 317 -10.86 -15.19 15.45
C SER A 317 -10.64 -13.82 16.13
N PHE A 318 -11.15 -12.75 15.53
CA PHE A 318 -11.10 -11.39 16.08
C PHE A 318 -12.39 -10.99 16.81
N LYS A 319 -13.44 -11.82 16.81
CA LYS A 319 -14.68 -11.51 17.53
C LYS A 319 -14.49 -11.70 19.02
N ASN A 320 -14.58 -10.61 19.76
CA ASN A 320 -14.49 -10.64 21.22
C ASN A 320 -15.27 -9.45 21.79
N SER A 321 -16.07 -9.67 22.84
CA SER A 321 -16.89 -8.61 23.45
C SER A 321 -16.10 -7.58 24.24
N THR A 322 -14.87 -7.90 24.65
CA THR A 322 -14.03 -7.00 25.47
C THR A 322 -12.89 -6.36 24.68
N LYS A 323 -12.60 -6.80 23.45
CA LYS A 323 -11.49 -6.27 22.65
C LYS A 323 -12.02 -5.44 21.50
N SER A 324 -11.56 -4.19 21.43
CA SER A 324 -11.76 -3.32 20.26
C SER A 324 -10.43 -3.20 19.51
N TRP A 325 -10.40 -3.68 18.28
CA TRP A 325 -9.18 -3.66 17.46
C TRP A 325 -8.99 -2.27 16.84
N VAL A 326 -7.77 -1.73 16.93
CA VAL A 326 -7.49 -0.34 16.51
C VAL A 326 -6.27 -0.21 15.60
N GLY A 327 -5.43 -1.24 15.48
CA GLY A 327 -4.25 -1.22 14.63
C GLY A 327 -3.89 -2.61 14.12
N PHE A 328 -3.46 -2.67 12.86
CA PHE A 328 -2.99 -3.88 12.19
C PHE A 328 -1.78 -3.55 11.33
N SER A 329 -0.81 -4.46 11.30
CA SER A 329 0.33 -4.47 10.41
C SER A 329 0.67 -5.91 10.03
N GLY A 330 1.27 -6.13 8.87
CA GLY A 330 1.59 -7.48 8.43
C GLY A 330 2.81 -7.54 7.53
N GLY A 331 3.70 -8.51 7.80
CA GLY A 331 4.79 -8.85 6.89
C GLY A 331 4.30 -9.81 5.81
N GLN A 332 5.23 -10.59 5.24
CA GLN A 332 4.90 -11.56 4.20
C GLN A 332 4.00 -12.70 4.72
N HIS A 333 4.29 -13.17 5.95
CA HIS A 333 3.68 -14.38 6.52
C HIS A 333 3.30 -14.26 7.99
N HIS A 334 3.30 -13.04 8.55
CA HIS A 334 2.88 -12.78 9.93
C HIS A 334 2.11 -11.46 10.03
N THR A 335 1.25 -11.39 11.04
CA THR A 335 0.45 -10.21 11.38
C THR A 335 0.69 -9.83 12.82
N VAL A 336 0.86 -8.54 13.06
CA VAL A 336 0.86 -7.94 14.40
C VAL A 336 -0.30 -6.95 14.45
N CYS A 337 -1.13 -7.04 15.49
CA CYS A 337 -2.26 -6.15 15.68
C CYS A 337 -2.32 -5.68 17.13
N MET A 338 -3.13 -4.65 17.39
CA MET A 338 -3.32 -4.11 18.73
C MET A 338 -4.76 -3.74 19.02
N ASP A 339 -5.12 -3.82 20.29
CA ASP A 339 -6.41 -3.37 20.81
C ASP A 339 -6.35 -1.95 21.39
N SER A 340 -7.52 -1.39 21.68
CA SER A 340 -7.70 -0.06 22.26
C SER A 340 -7.11 0.09 23.67
N GLU A 341 -6.82 -1.01 24.36
CA GLU A 341 -6.22 -1.00 25.70
C GLU A 341 -4.69 -0.92 25.64
N GLY A 342 -4.10 -1.02 24.45
CA GLY A 342 -2.65 -0.97 24.24
C GLY A 342 -1.97 -2.33 24.39
N LYS A 343 -2.70 -3.44 24.20
CA LYS A 343 -2.12 -4.79 24.11
C LYS A 343 -1.86 -5.14 22.64
N ALA A 344 -0.67 -5.64 22.36
CA ALA A 344 -0.30 -6.15 21.04
C ALA A 344 -0.40 -7.67 20.97
N TYR A 345 -0.82 -8.16 19.81
CA TYR A 345 -1.05 -9.56 19.51
C TYR A 345 -0.35 -9.92 18.21
N SER A 346 0.08 -11.17 18.07
CA SER A 346 0.66 -11.71 16.84
C SER A 346 -0.02 -13.01 16.42
N LEU A 347 0.01 -13.27 15.11
CA LEU A 347 -0.41 -14.51 14.49
C LEU A 347 0.32 -14.70 13.14
N GLY A 348 0.31 -15.90 12.60
CA GLY A 348 1.00 -16.27 11.37
C GLY A 348 2.15 -17.26 11.59
N ARG A 349 3.08 -17.30 10.64
CA ARG A 349 4.31 -18.11 10.66
C ARG A 349 5.20 -17.74 11.86
N ALA A 350 5.74 -18.75 12.53
CA ALA A 350 6.56 -18.54 13.74
C ALA A 350 8.07 -18.55 13.53
N GLU A 351 8.54 -19.02 12.39
CA GLU A 351 9.97 -19.11 12.07
C GLU A 351 10.70 -17.77 12.19
N TYR A 352 11.97 -17.82 12.59
CA TYR A 352 12.84 -16.68 12.89
C TYR A 352 12.30 -15.76 14.00
N GLY A 353 11.43 -16.26 14.87
CA GLY A 353 10.92 -15.48 16.01
C GLY A 353 9.95 -14.35 15.66
N ARG A 354 9.46 -14.27 14.41
CA ARG A 354 8.65 -13.13 13.90
C ARG A 354 7.31 -12.88 14.63
N LEU A 355 6.87 -13.81 15.47
CA LEU A 355 5.71 -13.62 16.35
C LEU A 355 6.03 -12.96 17.69
N GLY A 356 7.29 -12.95 18.14
CA GLY A 356 7.67 -12.35 19.42
C GLY A 356 7.09 -13.06 20.66
N LEU A 357 6.72 -14.34 20.54
CA LEU A 357 6.06 -15.08 21.62
C LEU A 357 7.04 -15.81 22.56
N GLY A 358 8.33 -15.82 22.22
CA GLY A 358 9.37 -16.59 22.92
C GLY A 358 9.98 -17.69 22.06
N GLU A 359 11.08 -18.26 22.54
CA GLU A 359 11.72 -19.41 21.89
C GLU A 359 10.76 -20.60 21.81
N GLY A 360 10.84 -21.36 20.71
CA GLY A 360 9.98 -22.52 20.47
C GLY A 360 8.52 -22.17 20.15
N ALA A 361 8.22 -20.90 19.83
CA ALA A 361 6.89 -20.53 19.37
C ALA A 361 6.52 -21.29 18.08
N GLU A 362 5.32 -21.88 18.09
CA GLU A 362 4.71 -22.50 16.91
C GLU A 362 3.78 -21.53 16.19
N GLU A 363 3.43 -21.87 14.96
CA GLU A 363 2.48 -21.13 14.12
C GLU A 363 1.14 -20.88 14.85
N LYS A 364 0.57 -19.69 14.65
CA LYS A 364 -0.66 -19.27 15.31
C LYS A 364 -1.69 -18.81 14.29
N SER A 365 -2.88 -19.39 14.33
CA SER A 365 -4.03 -19.00 13.51
C SER A 365 -5.00 -18.05 14.23
N ILE A 366 -4.71 -17.67 15.46
CA ILE A 366 -5.51 -16.74 16.27
C ILE A 366 -4.60 -15.66 16.90
N PRO A 367 -5.12 -14.44 17.12
CA PRO A 367 -4.36 -13.36 17.75
C PRO A 367 -3.88 -13.79 19.15
N THR A 368 -2.57 -13.90 19.32
CA THR A 368 -1.94 -14.36 20.56
C THR A 368 -1.21 -13.20 21.23
N LEU A 369 -1.47 -12.97 22.52
CA LEU A 369 -0.94 -11.83 23.26
C LEU A 369 0.59 -11.90 23.36
N ILE A 370 1.27 -10.79 23.04
CA ILE A 370 2.69 -10.61 23.29
C ILE A 370 2.87 -10.03 24.69
N SER A 371 2.95 -10.90 25.70
CA SER A 371 2.91 -10.50 27.12
C SER A 371 4.11 -9.70 27.61
N ARG A 372 5.22 -9.70 26.87
CA ARG A 372 6.48 -9.02 27.24
C ARG A 372 6.53 -7.55 26.83
N LEU A 373 5.46 -7.01 26.23
CA LEU A 373 5.38 -5.61 25.83
C LEU A 373 4.70 -4.74 26.91
N PRO A 374 5.20 -3.53 27.16
CA PRO A 374 4.46 -2.47 27.86
C PRO A 374 3.22 -2.03 27.08
N ALA A 375 2.47 -1.05 27.59
CA ALA A 375 1.33 -0.49 26.89
C ALA A 375 1.75 0.14 25.55
N VAL A 376 1.22 -0.42 24.46
CA VAL A 376 1.56 -0.09 23.07
C VAL A 376 0.71 1.09 22.57
N SER A 377 1.33 1.99 21.80
CA SER A 377 0.68 3.08 21.07
C SER A 377 0.48 2.74 19.59
N SER A 378 1.44 2.04 18.97
CA SER A 378 1.36 1.57 17.57
C SER A 378 2.18 0.31 17.34
N VAL A 379 1.81 -0.46 16.31
CA VAL A 379 2.53 -1.67 15.86
C VAL A 379 2.91 -1.54 14.39
N ALA A 380 4.01 -2.17 13.99
CA ALA A 380 4.43 -2.27 12.59
C ALA A 380 5.06 -3.64 12.30
N CYS A 381 5.12 -3.99 11.02
CA CYS A 381 5.83 -5.16 10.53
C CYS A 381 6.77 -4.74 9.40
N GLY A 382 7.92 -5.39 9.31
CA GLY A 382 8.68 -5.49 8.05
C GLY A 382 8.40 -6.83 7.38
N ALA A 383 9.22 -7.22 6.41
CA ALA A 383 9.02 -8.47 5.69
C ALA A 383 8.96 -9.72 6.60
N SER A 384 9.90 -9.82 7.55
CA SER A 384 10.01 -10.95 8.51
C SER A 384 10.33 -10.50 9.95
N VAL A 385 9.99 -9.25 10.28
CA VAL A 385 10.23 -8.62 11.60
C VAL A 385 8.96 -7.94 12.11
N GLY A 386 8.83 -7.76 13.42
CA GLY A 386 7.75 -7.04 14.07
C GLY A 386 8.27 -5.95 15.01
N TYR A 387 7.49 -4.89 15.15
CA TYR A 387 7.80 -3.75 16.00
C TYR A 387 6.60 -3.30 16.82
N ALA A 388 6.88 -2.76 18.01
CA ALA A 388 5.90 -2.07 18.83
C ALA A 388 6.50 -0.78 19.39
N VAL A 389 5.78 0.33 19.24
CA VAL A 389 6.07 1.59 19.93
C VAL A 389 5.19 1.67 21.16
N THR A 390 5.76 1.99 22.30
CA THR A 390 5.04 2.08 23.56
C THR A 390 4.55 3.51 23.81
N LYS A 391 3.53 3.65 24.67
CA LYS A 391 2.94 4.96 25.03
C LYS A 391 3.94 5.91 25.70
N ASP A 392 5.03 5.39 26.28
CA ASP A 392 6.13 6.16 26.87
C ASP A 392 7.26 6.49 25.87
N GLY A 393 7.08 6.15 24.59
CA GLY A 393 7.99 6.54 23.51
C GLY A 393 9.20 5.62 23.30
N ARG A 394 9.19 4.40 23.85
CA ARG A 394 10.20 3.37 23.52
C ARG A 394 9.75 2.56 22.31
N VAL A 395 10.70 1.84 21.70
CA VAL A 395 10.42 0.94 20.58
C VAL A 395 11.07 -0.42 20.82
N PHE A 396 10.29 -1.47 20.55
CA PHE A 396 10.70 -2.87 20.67
C PHE A 396 10.69 -3.52 19.29
N ALA A 397 11.65 -4.40 19.04
CA ALA A 397 11.77 -5.17 17.81
C ALA A 397 11.90 -6.68 18.10
N TRP A 398 11.43 -7.51 17.18
CA TRP A 398 11.62 -8.96 17.18
C TRP A 398 11.55 -9.53 15.76
N GLY A 399 11.95 -10.79 15.60
CA GLY A 399 11.96 -11.48 14.31
C GLY A 399 13.37 -11.72 13.76
N MET A 400 13.47 -11.80 12.44
CA MET A 400 14.70 -12.15 11.74
C MET A 400 15.80 -11.08 11.89
N GLY A 401 16.99 -11.47 12.33
CA GLY A 401 18.10 -10.56 12.62
C GLY A 401 19.05 -10.28 11.46
N THR A 402 19.03 -11.10 10.41
CA THR A 402 20.02 -11.11 9.31
C THR A 402 20.28 -9.76 8.65
N ASN A 403 19.25 -8.91 8.51
CA ASN A 403 19.37 -7.59 7.87
C ASN A 403 19.67 -6.46 8.88
N TYR A 404 20.02 -6.78 10.12
CA TYR A 404 20.18 -5.84 11.24
C TYR A 404 18.96 -4.96 11.57
N GLN A 405 17.80 -5.26 11.00
CA GLN A 405 16.55 -4.50 11.18
C GLN A 405 16.09 -4.42 12.66
N LEU A 406 16.61 -5.27 13.54
CA LEU A 406 16.29 -5.29 14.97
C LEU A 406 17.00 -4.18 15.78
N GLY A 407 18.05 -3.54 15.25
CA GLY A 407 18.78 -2.47 15.95
C GLY A 407 19.58 -2.92 17.20
N THR A 408 19.69 -4.23 17.42
CA THR A 408 20.46 -4.83 18.53
C THR A 408 21.97 -4.69 18.30
N GLY A 409 22.40 -4.53 17.05
CA GLY A 409 23.81 -4.58 16.65
C GLY A 409 24.30 -5.98 16.25
N GLN A 410 23.41 -6.99 16.29
CA GLN A 410 23.71 -8.40 15.99
C GLN A 410 22.78 -8.93 14.88
N GLU A 411 23.19 -10.00 14.20
CA GLU A 411 22.41 -10.69 13.16
C GLU A 411 21.49 -11.79 13.71
N GLU A 412 21.58 -12.07 15.00
CA GLU A 412 20.81 -13.13 15.65
C GLU A 412 19.31 -12.81 15.68
N ASP A 413 18.50 -13.82 15.41
CA ASP A 413 17.05 -13.73 15.48
C ASP A 413 16.58 -13.45 16.91
N ALA A 414 15.64 -12.52 17.06
CA ALA A 414 15.02 -12.22 18.34
C ALA A 414 13.64 -12.87 18.46
N TRP A 415 13.53 -13.91 19.27
CA TRP A 415 12.29 -14.65 19.51
C TRP A 415 11.33 -13.98 20.49
N SER A 416 11.80 -12.97 21.21
CA SER A 416 11.01 -12.11 22.11
C SER A 416 11.28 -10.64 21.79
N PRO A 417 10.35 -9.72 22.12
CA PRO A 417 10.57 -8.29 21.96
C PRO A 417 11.81 -7.81 22.71
N VAL A 418 12.73 -7.17 21.98
CA VAL A 418 13.94 -6.53 22.52
C VAL A 418 13.80 -5.02 22.36
N GLU A 419 14.07 -4.27 23.42
CA GLU A 419 14.08 -2.80 23.37
C GLU A 419 15.24 -2.32 22.49
N MET A 420 14.94 -1.51 21.47
CA MET A 420 15.97 -0.92 20.63
C MET A 420 16.64 0.23 21.38
N THR A 421 17.98 0.23 21.38
CA THR A 421 18.79 1.25 22.05
C THR A 421 19.90 1.78 21.15
N GLY A 422 20.36 2.99 21.42
CA GLY A 422 21.50 3.59 20.74
C GLY A 422 21.52 5.10 20.89
N LYS A 423 22.66 5.71 20.53
CA LYS A 423 22.91 7.15 20.67
C LYS A 423 21.80 8.03 20.08
N GLN A 424 21.20 7.64 18.97
CA GLN A 424 20.13 8.41 18.31
C GLN A 424 18.74 8.26 18.95
N LEU A 425 18.58 7.33 19.91
CA LEU A 425 17.36 7.13 20.69
C LEU A 425 17.49 7.67 22.13
N GLU A 426 18.71 7.99 22.57
CA GLU A 426 18.95 8.63 23.87
C GLU A 426 18.26 9.99 23.92
N ASN A 427 17.54 10.27 25.01
CA ASN A 427 16.78 11.50 25.22
C ASN A 427 15.73 11.81 24.13
N ARG A 428 15.25 10.78 23.43
CA ARG A 428 14.17 10.90 22.44
C ARG A 428 12.99 10.00 22.76
N VAL A 429 11.86 10.30 22.13
CA VAL A 429 10.67 9.44 22.06
C VAL A 429 10.43 9.03 20.62
N VAL A 430 10.06 7.78 20.41
CA VAL A 430 9.68 7.26 19.10
C VAL A 430 8.21 7.61 18.84
N LEU A 431 7.95 8.28 17.73
CA LEU A 431 6.61 8.66 17.27
C LEU A 431 6.00 7.57 16.38
N SER A 432 6.80 7.00 15.48
CA SER A 432 6.37 5.91 14.59
C SER A 432 7.54 5.04 14.15
N VAL A 433 7.20 3.85 13.66
CA VAL A 433 8.13 2.88 13.06
C VAL A 433 7.48 2.27 11.82
N SER A 434 8.25 2.11 10.75
CA SER A 434 7.85 1.45 9.51
C SER A 434 9.04 0.64 9.00
N SER A 435 8.80 -0.52 8.37
CA SER A 435 9.87 -1.43 7.99
C SER A 435 9.60 -2.10 6.65
N GLY A 436 10.66 -2.19 5.84
CA GLY A 436 10.62 -2.72 4.49
C GLY A 436 11.13 -4.16 4.40
N GLY A 437 11.71 -4.48 3.24
CA GLY A 437 12.33 -5.76 2.97
C GLY A 437 13.58 -5.99 3.83
N GLN A 438 14.49 -5.02 3.83
CA GLN A 438 15.81 -5.15 4.46
C GLN A 438 16.22 -3.94 5.32
N HIS A 439 15.36 -2.93 5.45
CA HIS A 439 15.63 -1.73 6.23
C HIS A 439 14.44 -1.36 7.12
N THR A 440 14.68 -0.50 8.10
CA THR A 440 13.67 0.00 9.03
C THR A 440 13.87 1.50 9.24
N VAL A 441 12.75 2.21 9.30
CA VAL A 441 12.67 3.66 9.43
C VAL A 441 11.93 4.00 10.73
N LEU A 442 12.48 4.93 11.51
CA LEU A 442 11.89 5.46 12.73
C LEU A 442 11.65 6.96 12.57
N LEU A 443 10.55 7.45 13.13
CA LEU A 443 10.34 8.88 13.36
C LEU A 443 10.48 9.14 14.87
N VAL A 444 11.34 10.09 15.24
CA VAL A 444 11.63 10.39 16.66
C VAL A 444 11.52 11.88 16.95
N LYS A 445 11.19 12.24 18.19
CA LYS A 445 11.20 13.60 18.72
C LYS A 445 12.10 13.67 19.94
N ASP A 446 12.79 14.79 20.15
CA ASP A 446 13.52 15.00 21.40
C ASP A 446 12.54 15.03 22.59
N LYS A 447 12.96 14.50 23.75
CA LYS A 447 12.18 14.62 24.98
C LYS A 447 12.14 16.09 25.37
N GLU A 448 10.94 16.60 25.65
CA GLU A 448 10.76 17.90 26.27
C GLU A 448 11.48 17.88 27.62
N GLN A 449 12.57 18.64 27.74
CA GLN A 449 13.25 18.83 29.01
C GLN A 449 12.35 19.69 29.89
N SER A 450 11.94 19.17 31.05
CA SER A 450 11.20 19.90 32.08
C SER A 450 12.03 21.01 32.72
#